data_AF-A0A0X3VIZ4-F1
#
_entry.id   AF-A0A0X3VIZ4-F1
#
_cell.length_a   1.000
_cell.length_b   1.000
_cell.length_c   1.000
_cell.angle_alpha   90.00
_cell.angle_beta   90.00
_cell.angle_gamma   90.00
#
_symmetry.space_group_name_H-M   'P 1'
#
loop_
_entity.id
_entity.type
_entity.pdbx_description
1 polymer ?
#
loop_
_entity_poly.entity_id
_entity_poly.type
_entity_poly.pdbx_seq_one_letter_code
_entity_poly.pdbx_strand_id
1 'polypeptide(L)'
;MPWLLNEDAALRRKLQGLSVKDGSMETPVGVRFSYPESELADQTFPLIVLERTRAVRDPRREARGVVQLGYAPEGYAPWPGMADGAASPYYTDNPIPYRIEYQVNVLCRKQAHLTDLVARLSSVDLLPVRFGYLEVPEDGTVRSLELEGPEFHIGWDEHQKRLLTAAYLVSVTSEVLGAVSTPTPVKTVITDLHDAQVP
;
A
#
# COMPACT_ATOMS: atom_id res chain seq x y z
N MET A 1 -15.81 5.01 6.33
CA MET A 1 -14.89 3.95 5.85
C MET A 1 -13.53 4.25 6.44
N PRO A 2 -12.81 3.27 6.99
CA PRO A 2 -11.41 3.48 7.30
C PRO A 2 -10.68 3.75 5.97
N TRP A 3 -9.63 4.57 6.06
CA TRP A 3 -8.71 4.88 4.98
C TRP A 3 -7.33 4.65 5.61
N LEU A 4 -6.38 4.10 4.85
CA LEU A 4 -4.98 3.79 5.24
C LEU A 4 -4.73 2.39 5.84
N LEU A 5 -5.74 1.69 6.39
CA LEU A 5 -5.50 0.41 7.10
C LEU A 5 -5.07 -0.71 6.14
N ASN A 6 -5.70 -0.77 4.96
CA ASN A 6 -5.39 -1.79 3.95
C ASN A 6 -4.00 -1.58 3.34
N GLU A 7 -3.63 -0.32 3.05
CA GLU A 7 -2.27 0.05 2.61
C GLU A 7 -1.22 -0.38 3.64
N ASP A 8 -1.44 -0.05 4.91
CA ASP A 8 -0.52 -0.35 6.00
C ASP A 8 -0.34 -1.87 6.13
N ALA A 9 -1.44 -2.63 6.17
CA ALA A 9 -1.43 -4.09 6.25
C ALA A 9 -0.72 -4.74 5.04
N ALA A 10 -1.01 -4.25 3.83
CA ALA A 10 -0.39 -4.72 2.59
C ALA A 10 1.12 -4.49 2.59
N LEU A 11 1.59 -3.30 2.96
CA LEU A 11 3.03 -2.99 2.99
C LEU A 11 3.76 -3.85 4.01
N ARG A 12 3.17 -4.06 5.20
CA ARG A 12 3.72 -4.99 6.19
C ARG A 12 3.81 -6.40 5.65
N ARG A 13 2.75 -6.90 5.02
CA ARG A 13 2.70 -8.25 4.43
C ARG A 13 3.76 -8.42 3.34
N LYS A 14 3.95 -7.41 2.48
CA LYS A 14 4.95 -7.42 1.40
C LYS A 14 6.38 -7.58 1.93
N LEU A 15 6.69 -7.01 3.09
CA LEU A 15 8.04 -7.04 3.68
C LEU A 15 8.25 -8.20 4.68
N GLN A 16 7.20 -8.97 4.98
CA GLN A 16 7.28 -10.13 5.87
C GLN A 16 7.97 -11.34 5.21
N GLY A 17 8.40 -12.29 6.04
CA GLY A 17 9.02 -13.54 5.58
C GLY A 17 10.49 -13.42 5.20
N LEU A 18 11.09 -12.24 5.40
CA LEU A 18 12.52 -12.04 5.19
C LEU A 18 13.33 -12.71 6.31
N SER A 19 14.49 -13.21 5.92
CA SER A 19 15.47 -13.85 6.80
C SER A 19 16.88 -13.46 6.38
N VAL A 20 17.81 -13.47 7.33
CA VAL A 20 19.23 -13.25 7.07
C VAL A 20 20.01 -14.48 7.50
N LYS A 21 21.03 -14.85 6.72
CA LYS A 21 21.92 -15.96 7.05
C LYS A 21 23.18 -15.47 7.76
N ASP A 22 23.50 -16.10 8.89
CA ASP A 22 24.73 -15.92 9.65
C ASP A 22 25.42 -17.28 9.79
N GLY A 23 26.21 -17.64 8.77
CA GLY A 23 26.77 -18.98 8.64
C GLY A 23 25.68 -20.04 8.40
N SER A 24 25.51 -20.99 9.33
CA SER A 24 24.47 -22.03 9.26
C SER A 24 23.14 -21.63 9.89
N MET A 25 23.09 -20.50 10.61
CA MET A 25 21.88 -20.03 11.27
C MET A 25 21.11 -19.05 10.38
N GLU A 26 19.81 -19.23 10.30
CA GLU A 26 18.89 -18.32 9.61
C GLU A 26 18.09 -17.55 10.65
N THR A 27 18.24 -16.23 10.65
CA THR A 27 17.57 -15.34 11.60
C THR A 27 16.42 -14.63 10.89
N PRO A 28 15.17 -14.78 11.36
CA PRO A 28 14.03 -14.09 10.77
C PRO A 28 14.11 -12.58 11.04
N VAL A 29 13.64 -11.78 10.08
CA VAL A 29 13.56 -10.33 10.19
C VAL A 29 12.19 -9.95 10.74
N GLY A 30 12.16 -9.20 11.84
CA GLY A 30 10.91 -8.64 12.35
C GLY A 30 10.40 -7.51 11.46
N VAL A 31 9.08 -7.41 11.24
CA VAL A 31 8.46 -6.28 10.52
C VAL A 31 7.29 -5.72 11.33
N ARG A 32 7.37 -4.44 11.69
CA ARG A 32 6.34 -3.77 12.49
C ARG A 32 6.16 -2.31 12.09
N PHE A 33 4.97 -1.78 12.36
CA PHE A 33 4.76 -0.35 12.34
C PHE A 33 5.24 0.29 13.64
N SER A 34 5.81 1.49 13.52
CA SER A 34 6.01 2.41 14.62
C SER A 34 4.64 2.96 15.03
N TYR A 35 4.00 2.30 16.00
CA TYR A 35 2.87 2.89 16.72
C TYR A 35 3.40 3.52 18.00
N PRO A 36 2.88 4.68 18.41
CA PRO A 36 3.31 5.38 19.62
C PRO A 36 2.89 4.67 20.92
N GLU A 37 2.15 3.56 20.83
CA GLU A 37 1.78 2.77 22.00
C GLU A 37 3.00 2.03 22.54
N SER A 38 3.44 2.53 23.70
CA SER A 38 4.54 2.07 24.52
C SER A 38 4.45 0.58 24.83
N GLU A 39 5.21 -0.22 24.11
CA GLU A 39 5.83 -1.40 24.71
C GLU A 39 7.33 -1.36 24.42
N LEU A 40 8.11 -1.54 25.49
CA LEU A 40 9.47 -2.04 25.46
C LEU A 40 9.47 -3.44 24.79
N ALA A 41 9.13 -3.51 23.51
CA ALA A 41 9.33 -4.71 22.74
C ALA A 41 10.85 -4.87 22.62
N ASP A 42 11.40 -5.91 23.24
CA ASP A 42 12.78 -6.33 23.07
C ASP A 42 13.13 -6.29 21.58
N GLN A 43 13.88 -5.26 21.18
CA GLN A 43 14.20 -5.03 19.78
C GLN A 43 15.21 -6.09 19.36
N THR A 44 14.71 -7.19 18.81
CA THR A 44 15.53 -8.25 18.24
C THR A 44 15.91 -7.85 16.82
N PHE A 45 17.22 -7.76 16.56
CA PHE A 45 17.76 -7.39 15.25
C PHE A 45 18.11 -8.65 14.45
N PRO A 46 17.88 -8.67 13.13
CA PRO A 46 17.45 -7.58 12.25
C PRO A 46 15.95 -7.24 12.32
N LEU A 47 15.62 -5.95 12.17
CA LEU A 47 14.27 -5.42 12.32
C LEU A 47 13.96 -4.39 11.21
N ILE A 48 12.78 -4.47 10.62
CA ILE A 48 12.22 -3.44 9.73
C ILE A 48 11.10 -2.71 10.48
N VAL A 49 11.25 -1.39 10.57
CA VAL A 49 10.26 -0.50 11.15
C VAL A 49 9.62 0.33 10.03
N LEU A 50 8.30 0.27 9.96
CA LEU A 50 7.49 1.01 9.02
C LEU A 50 6.87 2.21 9.73
N GLU A 51 6.96 3.38 9.11
CA GLU A 51 6.34 4.59 9.62
C GLU A 51 5.61 5.28 8.47
N ARG A 52 4.39 5.72 8.70
CA ARG A 52 3.69 6.58 7.75
C ARG A 52 4.08 8.02 8.04
N THR A 53 4.81 8.64 7.11
CA THR A 53 5.32 10.00 7.28
C THR A 53 4.33 11.04 6.79
N ARG A 54 3.60 10.74 5.70
CA ARG A 54 2.71 11.72 5.06
C ARG A 54 1.58 11.07 4.27
N ALA A 55 0.48 11.79 4.14
CA ALA A 55 -0.54 11.54 3.13
C ALA A 55 -0.86 12.87 2.43
N VAL A 56 -0.69 12.92 1.11
CA VAL A 56 -0.85 14.15 0.31
C VAL A 56 -1.81 13.89 -0.83
N ARG A 57 -2.72 14.83 -1.06
CA ARG A 57 -3.60 14.82 -2.24
C ARG A 57 -2.76 14.88 -3.52
N ASP A 58 -3.07 14.02 -4.50
CA ASP A 58 -2.37 13.99 -5.80
C ASP A 58 -3.26 14.56 -6.91
N PRO A 59 -3.23 15.89 -7.15
CA PRO A 59 -4.15 16.54 -8.08
C PRO A 59 -3.96 16.13 -9.54
N ARG A 60 -2.86 15.46 -9.88
CA ARG A 60 -2.60 14.99 -11.24
C ARG A 60 -3.45 13.76 -11.60
N ARG A 61 -3.96 13.05 -10.58
CA ARG A 61 -4.79 11.84 -10.73
C ARG A 61 -6.28 12.13 -10.50
N GLU A 62 -6.66 13.39 -10.37
CA GLU A 62 -8.04 13.74 -10.05
C GLU A 62 -8.98 13.48 -11.21
N ALA A 63 -9.99 12.66 -10.95
CA ALA A 63 -11.15 12.52 -11.80
C ALA A 63 -12.29 13.41 -11.27
N ARG A 64 -13.19 13.81 -12.17
CA ARG A 64 -14.45 14.48 -11.82
C ARG A 64 -15.63 13.65 -12.30
N GLY A 65 -16.70 13.71 -11.54
CA GLY A 65 -17.95 13.00 -11.80
C GLY A 65 -17.98 11.62 -11.17
N VAL A 66 -19.01 10.87 -11.55
CA VAL A 66 -19.26 9.53 -11.04
C VAL A 66 -18.36 8.54 -11.77
N VAL A 67 -17.58 7.77 -11.01
CA VAL A 67 -16.75 6.69 -11.52
C VAL A 67 -17.25 5.36 -11.00
N GLN A 68 -17.16 4.33 -11.83
CA GLN A 68 -17.34 2.95 -11.41
C GLN A 68 -16.03 2.45 -10.78
N LEU A 69 -16.10 1.93 -9.55
CA LEU A 69 -14.94 1.40 -8.84
C LEU A 69 -14.71 -0.04 -9.27
N GLY A 70 -13.57 -0.35 -9.89
CA GLY A 70 -13.23 -1.72 -10.31
C GLY A 70 -12.91 -2.70 -9.17
N TYR A 71 -13.16 -2.31 -7.91
CA TYR A 71 -12.80 -3.07 -6.71
C TYR A 71 -13.84 -2.86 -5.60
N ALA A 72 -13.76 -3.65 -4.53
CA ALA A 72 -14.64 -3.54 -3.37
C ALA A 72 -14.01 -2.56 -2.36
N PRO A 73 -14.58 -1.36 -2.17
CA PRO A 73 -14.01 -0.38 -1.25
C PRO A 73 -14.06 -0.84 0.21
N GLU A 74 -13.20 -0.27 1.06
CA GLU A 74 -13.06 -0.73 2.44
C GLU A 74 -14.38 -0.66 3.23
N GLY A 75 -14.81 -1.80 3.74
CA GLY A 75 -16.09 -1.96 4.44
C GLY A 75 -17.26 -2.41 3.56
N TYR A 76 -17.05 -2.64 2.26
CA TYR A 76 -18.05 -3.18 1.34
C TYR A 76 -17.75 -4.65 1.02
N ALA A 77 -18.81 -5.41 0.75
CA ALA A 77 -18.67 -6.83 0.44
C ALA A 77 -18.13 -7.03 -1.00
N PRO A 78 -17.32 -8.07 -1.25
CA PRO A 78 -16.99 -8.47 -2.61
C PRO A 78 -18.24 -8.97 -3.35
N TRP A 79 -18.25 -8.88 -4.68
CA TRP A 79 -19.32 -9.40 -5.54
C TRP A 79 -18.87 -10.63 -6.34
N PRO A 80 -19.80 -11.46 -6.84
CA PRO A 80 -19.47 -12.58 -7.71
C PRO A 80 -18.78 -12.10 -9.00
N GLY A 81 -17.61 -12.68 -9.32
CA GLY A 81 -16.87 -12.29 -10.53
C GLY A 81 -16.03 -11.02 -10.39
N MET A 82 -15.63 -10.65 -9.17
CA MET A 82 -14.79 -9.48 -8.87
C MET A 82 -13.51 -9.33 -9.72
N ALA A 83 -12.99 -10.41 -10.29
CA ALA A 83 -11.87 -10.36 -11.24
C ALA A 83 -12.19 -9.49 -12.48
N ASP A 84 -13.47 -9.38 -12.86
CA ASP A 84 -13.94 -8.43 -13.86
C ASP A 84 -14.45 -7.15 -13.17
N GLY A 85 -13.57 -6.16 -13.06
CA GLY A 85 -13.88 -4.86 -12.48
C GLY A 85 -15.00 -4.10 -13.20
N ALA A 86 -15.27 -4.41 -14.48
CA ALA A 86 -16.36 -3.79 -15.24
C ALA A 86 -17.75 -4.22 -14.75
N ALA A 87 -17.84 -5.37 -14.09
CA ALA A 87 -19.06 -5.87 -13.46
C ALA A 87 -19.29 -5.30 -12.05
N SER A 88 -18.44 -4.38 -11.59
CA SER A 88 -18.55 -3.84 -10.24
C SER A 88 -19.88 -3.10 -10.02
N PRO A 89 -20.59 -3.38 -8.91
CA PRO A 89 -21.80 -2.66 -8.56
C PRO A 89 -21.49 -1.30 -7.91
N TYR A 90 -20.23 -1.00 -7.60
CA TYR A 90 -19.86 0.15 -6.79
C TYR A 90 -19.50 1.36 -7.64
N TYR A 91 -20.10 2.49 -7.29
CA TYR A 91 -19.85 3.79 -7.89
C TYR A 91 -19.55 4.80 -6.81
N THR A 92 -18.65 5.73 -7.07
CA THR A 92 -18.40 6.86 -6.19
C THR A 92 -18.39 8.16 -6.99
N ASP A 93 -18.75 9.25 -6.33
CA ASP A 93 -18.64 10.58 -6.91
C ASP A 93 -17.32 11.22 -6.45
N ASN A 94 -16.52 11.70 -7.41
CA ASN A 94 -15.27 12.44 -7.21
C ASN A 94 -14.29 11.75 -6.23
N PRO A 95 -13.70 10.59 -6.57
CA PRO A 95 -12.64 10.01 -5.74
C PRO A 95 -11.47 11.00 -5.64
N ILE A 96 -10.97 11.20 -4.42
CA ILE A 96 -9.86 12.11 -4.18
C ILE A 96 -8.58 11.28 -4.12
N PRO A 97 -7.71 11.32 -5.14
CA PRO A 97 -6.46 10.59 -5.13
C PRO A 97 -5.51 11.14 -4.06
N TYR A 98 -4.82 10.21 -3.40
CA TYR A 98 -3.77 10.50 -2.44
C TYR A 98 -2.49 9.74 -2.80
N ARG A 99 -1.38 10.27 -2.31
CA ARG A 99 -0.09 9.64 -2.24
C ARG A 99 0.27 9.51 -0.77
N ILE A 100 0.48 8.28 -0.33
CA ILE A 100 0.85 7.99 1.05
C ILE A 100 2.33 7.64 1.06
N GLU A 101 3.08 8.36 1.87
CA GLU A 101 4.52 8.20 2.02
C GLU A 101 4.81 7.41 3.29
N TYR A 102 5.63 6.39 3.13
CA TYR A 102 6.10 5.50 4.19
C TYR A 102 7.62 5.57 4.27
N GLN A 103 8.15 5.70 5.48
CA GLN A 103 9.55 5.47 5.73
C GLN A 103 9.74 4.01 6.18
N VAL A 104 10.55 3.26 5.43
CA VAL A 104 10.94 1.90 5.74
C VAL A 104 12.36 1.92 6.28
N ASN A 105 12.50 1.69 7.59
CA ASN A 105 13.78 1.69 8.29
C ASN A 105 14.25 0.26 8.54
N VAL A 106 15.33 -0.16 7.89
CA VAL A 106 15.97 -1.46 8.11
C VAL A 106 17.08 -1.29 9.15
N LEU A 107 16.91 -1.91 10.31
CA LEU A 107 17.79 -1.79 11.46
C LEU A 107 18.58 -3.08 11.67
N CYS A 108 19.91 -2.99 11.70
CA CYS A 108 20.81 -4.13 11.82
C CYS A 108 22.00 -3.84 12.75
N ARG A 109 22.55 -4.89 13.38
CA ARG A 109 23.80 -4.79 14.17
C ARG A 109 25.06 -5.13 13.40
N LYS A 110 24.94 -6.01 12.40
CA LYS A 110 26.05 -6.45 11.55
C LYS A 110 25.91 -5.85 10.16
N GLN A 111 27.03 -5.39 9.60
CA GLN A 111 27.06 -4.84 8.23
C GLN A 111 26.66 -5.89 7.19
N ALA A 112 27.10 -7.15 7.36
CA ALA A 112 26.75 -8.23 6.45
C ALA A 112 25.22 -8.45 6.37
N HIS A 113 24.52 -8.34 7.50
CA HIS A 113 23.05 -8.47 7.54
C HIS A 113 22.37 -7.32 6.80
N LEU A 114 22.86 -6.09 7.01
CA LEU A 114 22.30 -4.93 6.31
C LEU A 114 22.51 -5.05 4.80
N THR A 115 23.70 -5.45 4.35
CA THR A 115 23.99 -5.64 2.93
C THR A 115 23.12 -6.75 2.30
N ASP A 116 22.94 -7.89 2.98
CA ASP A 116 22.06 -8.98 2.50
C ASP A 116 20.60 -8.49 2.38
N LEU A 117 20.09 -7.78 3.40
CA LEU A 117 18.72 -7.26 3.36
C LEU A 117 18.52 -6.21 2.30
N VAL A 118 19.44 -5.26 2.13
CA VAL A 118 19.35 -4.25 1.08
C VAL A 118 19.34 -4.91 -0.30
N ALA A 119 20.18 -5.92 -0.53
CA ALA A 119 20.21 -6.65 -1.78
C ALA A 119 18.88 -7.39 -2.04
N ARG A 120 18.31 -8.04 -1.02
CA ARG A 120 17.01 -8.71 -1.13
C ARG A 120 15.88 -7.73 -1.35
N LEU A 121 15.82 -6.64 -0.58
CA LEU A 121 14.80 -5.60 -0.72
C LEU A 121 14.82 -4.97 -2.11
N SER A 122 15.98 -4.87 -2.76
CA SER A 122 16.10 -4.37 -4.13
C SER A 122 15.50 -5.30 -5.20
N SER A 123 14.98 -6.47 -4.82
CA SER A 123 14.30 -7.38 -5.75
C SER A 123 12.97 -6.82 -6.25
N VAL A 124 12.55 -7.31 -7.41
CA VAL A 124 11.32 -6.89 -8.10
C VAL A 124 10.07 -7.03 -7.23
N ASP A 125 10.02 -8.09 -6.42
CA ASP A 125 8.83 -8.40 -5.63
C ASP A 125 8.74 -7.63 -4.31
N LEU A 126 9.80 -6.92 -3.91
CA LEU A 126 9.88 -6.17 -2.65
C LEU A 126 9.89 -4.66 -2.91
N LEU A 127 11.06 -4.03 -2.89
CA LEU A 127 11.25 -2.59 -3.08
C LEU A 127 12.15 -2.35 -4.29
N PRO A 128 11.67 -2.60 -5.52
CA PRO A 128 12.43 -2.24 -6.70
C PRO A 128 12.44 -0.72 -6.90
N VAL A 129 13.55 -0.21 -7.44
CA VAL A 129 13.71 1.23 -7.75
C VAL A 129 12.68 1.70 -8.79
N ARG A 130 12.20 0.80 -9.64
CA ARG A 130 11.22 1.10 -10.69
C ARG A 130 10.18 0.00 -10.77
N PHE A 131 8.97 0.40 -11.19
CA PHE A 131 7.85 -0.51 -11.39
C PHE A 131 7.48 -1.28 -10.12
N GLY A 132 7.67 -0.64 -8.97
CA GLY A 132 7.18 -1.15 -7.70
C GLY A 132 5.67 -1.24 -7.73
N TYR A 133 5.16 -2.27 -7.06
CA TYR A 133 3.74 -2.50 -6.91
C TYR A 133 3.43 -2.96 -5.49
N LEU A 134 2.23 -2.64 -5.02
CA LEU A 134 1.71 -3.12 -3.76
C LEU A 134 0.37 -3.81 -4.03
N GLU A 135 0.34 -5.11 -3.83
CA GLU A 135 -0.91 -5.88 -3.85
C GLU A 135 -1.65 -5.65 -2.54
N VAL A 136 -2.93 -5.37 -2.64
CA VAL A 136 -3.82 -5.14 -1.50
C VAL A 136 -4.92 -6.19 -1.56
N PRO A 137 -4.70 -7.36 -0.92
CA PRO A 137 -5.62 -8.48 -0.98
C PRO A 137 -7.04 -8.16 -0.49
N GLU A 138 -7.16 -7.19 0.42
CA GLU A 138 -8.41 -6.80 1.06
C GLU A 138 -9.41 -6.19 0.06
N ASP A 139 -8.92 -5.42 -0.91
CA ASP A 139 -9.74 -4.84 -1.98
C ASP A 139 -9.44 -5.46 -3.37
N GLY A 140 -8.46 -6.36 -3.46
CA GLY A 140 -8.06 -7.01 -4.70
C GLY A 140 -7.33 -6.09 -5.69
N THR A 141 -6.87 -4.91 -5.24
CA THR A 141 -6.21 -3.93 -6.10
C THR A 141 -4.70 -4.08 -6.09
N VAL A 142 -4.07 -3.56 -7.15
CA VAL A 142 -2.63 -3.37 -7.23
C VAL A 142 -2.35 -1.88 -7.33
N ARG A 143 -1.57 -1.36 -6.39
CA ARG A 143 -1.21 0.05 -6.28
C ARG A 143 0.21 0.26 -6.77
N SER A 144 0.47 1.43 -7.35
CA SER A 144 1.83 1.78 -7.75
C SER A 144 2.65 2.16 -6.53
N LEU A 145 3.89 1.66 -6.50
CA LEU A 145 4.88 1.93 -5.48
C LEU A 145 6.08 2.62 -6.14
N GLU A 146 6.39 3.83 -5.67
CA GLU A 146 7.59 4.59 -6.03
C GLU A 146 8.57 4.54 -4.85
N LEU A 147 9.87 4.37 -5.15
CA LEU A 147 10.92 4.20 -4.15
C LEU A 147 11.97 5.30 -4.27
N GLU A 148 12.36 5.87 -3.13
CA GLU A 148 13.56 6.70 -2.97
C GLU A 148 14.47 6.10 -1.90
N GLY A 149 15.79 6.25 -2.08
CA GLY A 149 16.83 5.62 -1.23
C GLY A 149 17.49 4.39 -1.87
N PRO A 150 18.21 3.55 -1.10
CA PRO A 150 18.42 3.65 0.34
C PRO A 150 19.37 4.77 0.77
N GLU A 151 19.05 5.39 1.90
CA GLU A 151 19.99 6.23 2.66
C GLU A 151 20.58 5.44 3.82
N PHE A 152 21.91 5.44 3.95
CA PHE A 152 22.61 4.70 4.98
C PHE A 152 22.99 5.59 6.16
N HIS A 153 22.64 5.15 7.36
CA HIS A 153 23.00 5.84 8.60
C HIS A 153 23.68 4.89 9.58
N ILE A 154 24.60 5.44 10.35
CA ILE A 154 25.23 4.75 11.48
C ILE A 154 24.83 5.52 12.72
N GLY A 155 24.10 4.86 13.62
CA GLY A 155 23.64 5.41 14.87
C GLY A 155 24.05 4.57 16.07
N TRP A 156 23.55 4.97 17.22
CA TRP A 156 23.69 4.28 18.49
C TRP A 156 22.29 4.07 19.07
N ASP A 157 22.05 2.92 19.69
CA ASP A 157 20.81 2.68 20.43
C ASP A 157 20.86 3.31 21.84
N GLU A 158 19.77 3.17 22.59
CA GLU A 158 19.67 3.64 23.99
C GLU A 158 20.71 2.99 24.93
N HIS A 159 21.27 1.84 24.53
CA HIS A 159 22.29 1.11 25.27
C HIS A 159 23.72 1.35 24.76
N GLN A 160 23.94 2.39 23.93
CA GLN A 160 25.21 2.71 23.30
C GLN A 160 25.85 1.56 22.50
N LYS A 161 25.04 0.69 21.91
CA LYS A 161 25.45 -0.29 20.91
C LYS A 161 25.23 0.31 19.52
N ARG A 162 26.21 0.08 18.63
CA ARG A 162 26.15 0.52 17.24
C ARG A 162 24.92 -0.05 16.54
N LEU A 163 24.24 0.80 15.78
CA LEU A 163 23.10 0.44 14.94
C LEU A 163 23.38 0.91 13.52
N LEU A 164 23.16 0.03 12.56
CA LEU A 164 23.29 0.31 11.14
C LEU A 164 21.88 0.37 10.57
N THR A 165 21.57 1.47 9.89
CA THR A 165 20.25 1.73 9.35
C THR A 165 20.32 1.94 7.85
N ALA A 166 19.40 1.34 7.10
CA ALA A 166 19.06 1.77 5.74
C ALA A 166 17.62 2.27 5.73
N ALA A 167 17.42 3.53 5.35
CA ALA A 167 16.12 4.16 5.24
C ALA A 167 15.69 4.24 3.78
N TYR A 168 14.44 3.87 3.51
CA TYR A 168 13.80 4.05 2.22
C TYR A 168 12.55 4.90 2.39
N LEU A 169 12.27 5.75 1.42
CA LEU A 169 10.97 6.42 1.30
C LEU A 169 10.17 5.71 0.22
N VAL A 170 8.99 5.23 0.59
CA VAL A 170 8.08 4.46 -0.26
C VAL A 170 6.80 5.26 -0.43
N SER A 171 6.49 5.65 -1.66
CA SER A 171 5.23 6.33 -1.99
C SER A 171 4.25 5.35 -2.61
N VAL A 172 3.06 5.26 -2.04
CA VAL A 172 1.97 4.39 -2.50
C VAL A 172 0.81 5.25 -3.00
N THR A 173 0.29 4.93 -4.19
CA THR A 173 -0.92 5.55 -4.71
C THR A 173 -2.16 5.01 -4.00
N SER A 174 -2.98 5.89 -3.45
CA SER A 174 -4.25 5.57 -2.81
C SER A 174 -5.33 6.57 -3.25
N GLU A 175 -6.55 6.42 -2.74
CA GLU A 175 -7.66 7.35 -2.92
C GLU A 175 -8.60 7.34 -1.72
N VAL A 176 -9.13 8.52 -1.41
CA VAL A 176 -10.24 8.71 -0.47
C VAL A 176 -11.51 8.75 -1.29
N LEU A 177 -12.41 7.81 -1.00
CA LEU A 177 -13.69 7.72 -1.68
C LEU A 177 -14.72 8.62 -1.02
N GLY A 178 -15.58 9.21 -1.86
CA GLY A 178 -16.78 9.90 -1.40
C GLY A 178 -17.86 8.91 -0.97
N ALA A 179 -19.13 9.30 -1.14
CA ALA A 179 -20.23 8.36 -0.95
C ALA A 179 -20.12 7.25 -2.00
N VAL A 180 -20.11 5.98 -1.56
CA VAL A 180 -20.21 4.83 -2.45
C VAL A 180 -21.68 4.46 -2.59
N SER A 181 -22.12 4.31 -3.83
CA SER A 181 -23.49 3.98 -4.21
C SER A 181 -23.52 2.74 -5.10
N THR A 182 -24.64 2.02 -5.05
CA THR A 182 -24.93 0.88 -5.93
C THR A 182 -26.18 1.22 -6.76
N PRO A 183 -26.02 1.83 -7.94
CA PRO A 183 -27.15 2.26 -8.74
C PRO A 183 -27.99 1.04 -9.15
N THR A 184 -29.32 1.20 -9.11
CA THR A 184 -30.24 0.16 -9.57
C THR A 184 -30.28 0.20 -11.10
N PRO A 185 -30.06 -0.93 -11.80
CA PRO A 185 -30.13 -0.95 -13.26
C PRO A 185 -31.51 -0.54 -13.76
N VAL A 186 -31.55 0.29 -14.81
CA VAL A 186 -32.80 0.73 -15.44
C VAL A 186 -33.47 -0.46 -16.09
N LYS A 187 -34.68 -0.82 -15.62
CA LYS A 187 -35.40 -2.01 -16.08
C LYS A 187 -36.13 -1.83 -17.42
N THR A 188 -36.41 -0.60 -17.83
CA THR A 188 -37.15 -0.32 -19.07
C THR A 188 -36.70 1.02 -19.64
N VAL A 189 -36.23 1.01 -20.88
CA VAL A 189 -35.96 2.22 -21.66
C VAL A 189 -37.06 2.30 -22.72
N ILE A 190 -38.02 3.20 -22.53
CA ILE A 190 -39.06 3.46 -23.55
C ILE A 190 -38.42 4.37 -24.59
N THR A 191 -38.25 3.88 -25.81
CA THR A 191 -37.64 4.59 -26.94
C THR A 191 -38.66 4.87 -28.03
N ASP A 192 -39.89 5.25 -27.65
CA ASP A 192 -40.89 5.68 -28.61
C ASP A 192 -40.55 7.10 -29.08
N LEU A 193 -39.69 7.18 -30.10
CA LEU A 193 -39.60 8.37 -30.95
C LEU A 193 -40.90 8.41 -31.75
N HIS A 194 -41.86 9.22 -31.30
CA HIS A 194 -42.98 9.61 -32.14
C HIS A 194 -42.42 10.40 -33.33
N ASP A 195 -42.17 9.71 -34.45
CA ASP A 195 -42.16 10.36 -35.75
C ASP A 195 -43.52 11.01 -35.93
N ALA A 196 -43.52 12.34 -35.76
CA ALA A 196 -44.69 13.17 -35.99
C ALA A 196 -45.13 12.98 -37.45
N GLN A 197 -46.30 12.37 -37.60
CA GLN A 197 -47.01 12.27 -38.88
C GLN A 197 -47.18 13.66 -39.50
N VAL A 198 -46.96 13.77 -40.80
CA VAL A 198 -47.51 14.83 -41.66
C VAL A 198 -47.92 14.16 -42.99
N PRO A 199 -49.08 14.54 -43.58
CA PRO A 199 -50.10 13.63 -44.13
C PRO A 199 -49.87 13.09 -45.54
#